data_AF-B1IG98-F1
#
_entry.id   AF-B1IG98-F1
#
_cell.length_a   1.000
_cell.length_b   1.000
_cell.length_c   1.000
_cell.angle_alpha   90.00
_cell.angle_beta   90.00
_cell.angle_gamma   90.00
#
_symmetry.space_group_name_H-M   'P 1'
#
loop_
_entity.id
_entity.type
_entity.pdbx_description
1 polymer ?
#
loop_
_entity_poly.entity_id
_entity_poly.type
_entity_poly.pdbx_seq_one_letter_code
_entity_poly.pdbx_strand_id
1 'polypeptide(L)'
;MAVRKRKIQANYLEVASVFELLGTGFTELNESPSAQTTSKRYINQSSASQSITGYEWTSDYTADQINSEKAIEYIREIGEMQKTGPDTEADYLIVDLDKPASTEGSYRARKIKVAISVDSFENNDGDLGVTGSFLGISDPVEGTFDTTTKKFTEGFTPKTAQEG
;
A
#
# COMPACT_ATOMS: atom_id res chain seq x y z
N MET A 1 -3.09 25.98 3.29
CA MET A 1 -2.43 24.67 3.18
C MET A 1 -3.25 23.67 4.00
N ALA A 2 -4.09 22.86 3.35
CA ALA A 2 -4.86 21.85 4.06
C ALA A 2 -3.98 20.60 4.24
N VAL A 3 -3.78 20.17 5.49
CA VAL A 3 -3.11 18.90 5.80
C VAL A 3 -3.93 17.78 5.13
N ARG A 4 -3.28 16.98 4.28
CA ARG A 4 -3.87 15.79 3.66
C ARG A 4 -4.31 14.84 4.78
N LYS A 5 -5.59 14.50 4.85
CA LYS A 5 -6.13 13.58 5.86
C LYS A 5 -5.93 12.13 5.40
N ARG A 6 -5.60 11.21 6.32
CA ARG A 6 -5.39 9.77 6.01
C ARG A 6 -6.53 9.16 5.18
N LYS A 7 -7.78 9.55 5.46
CA LYS A 7 -8.99 9.11 4.74
C LYS A 7 -9.03 9.45 3.24
N ILE A 8 -8.13 10.30 2.75
CA ILE A 8 -8.03 10.65 1.33
C ILE A 8 -7.29 9.55 0.56
N GLN A 9 -6.46 8.76 1.24
CA GLN A 9 -5.75 7.64 0.65
C GLN A 9 -6.46 6.35 1.03
N ALA A 10 -7.09 5.71 0.04
CA ALA A 10 -7.73 4.41 0.20
C ALA A 10 -6.77 3.32 -0.25
N ASN A 11 -6.60 2.29 0.57
CA ASN A 11 -5.72 1.17 0.25
C ASN A 11 -6.55 -0.07 -0.01
N TYR A 12 -6.18 -0.83 -1.03
CA TYR A 12 -6.86 -2.06 -1.39
C TYR A 12 -5.84 -3.20 -1.52
N LEU A 13 -6.28 -4.40 -1.18
CA LEU A 13 -5.51 -5.63 -1.35
C LEU A 13 -6.30 -6.58 -2.25
N GLU A 14 -5.63 -7.20 -3.22
CA GLU A 14 -6.23 -8.25 -4.03
C GLU A 14 -6.39 -9.53 -3.21
N VAL A 15 -7.63 -9.98 -3.04
CA VAL A 15 -7.99 -11.24 -2.39
C VAL A 15 -8.89 -12.01 -3.33
N ALA A 16 -8.48 -13.22 -3.73
CA ALA A 16 -9.23 -14.05 -4.67
C ALA A 16 -9.65 -13.30 -5.96
N SER A 17 -8.71 -12.53 -6.54
CA SER A 17 -8.92 -11.72 -7.75
C SER A 17 -9.90 -10.55 -7.62
N VAL A 18 -10.22 -10.13 -6.39
CA VAL A 18 -11.05 -8.96 -6.11
C VAL A 18 -10.28 -8.02 -5.18
N PHE A 19 -10.26 -6.73 -5.51
CA PHE A 19 -9.68 -5.72 -4.63
C PHE A 19 -10.61 -5.41 -3.46
N GLU A 20 -10.19 -5.80 -2.25
CA GLU A 20 -10.91 -5.51 -1.00
C GLU A 20 -10.28 -4.30 -0.30
N LEU A 21 -11.14 -3.43 0.24
CA LEU A 21 -10.72 -2.17 0.86
C LEU A 21 -10.14 -2.45 2.24
N LEU A 22 -8.92 -1.99 2.50
CA LEU A 22 -8.30 -2.02 3.84
C LEU A 22 -8.78 -0.82 4.65
N GLY A 23 -10.05 -0.90 5.05
CA GLY A 23 -10.74 0.17 5.78
C GLY A 23 -11.16 -0.30 7.17
N THR A 24 -12.38 -0.81 7.27
CA THR A 24 -12.95 -1.28 8.54
C THR A 24 -12.06 -2.37 9.14
N GLY A 25 -11.74 -2.25 10.43
CA GLY A 25 -10.86 -3.17 11.14
C GLY A 25 -9.37 -2.82 11.07
N PHE A 26 -8.92 -2.00 10.12
CA PHE A 26 -7.54 -1.50 10.11
C PHE A 26 -7.44 -0.23 10.95
N THR A 27 -6.67 -0.28 12.03
CA THR A 27 -6.43 0.85 12.94
C THR A 27 -5.22 1.66 12.50
N GLU A 28 -4.20 0.98 11.97
CA GLU A 28 -3.00 1.60 11.45
C GLU A 28 -2.62 1.00 10.09
N LEU A 29 -2.14 1.87 9.21
CA LEU A 29 -1.57 1.49 7.94
C LEU A 29 -0.56 2.58 7.56
N ASN A 30 0.74 2.32 7.73
CA ASN A 30 1.79 3.31 7.59
C ASN A 30 2.71 2.94 6.41
N GLU A 31 2.83 3.84 5.42
CA GLU A 31 3.70 3.64 4.25
C GLU A 31 5.13 4.13 4.54
N SER A 32 6.11 3.25 4.36
CA SER A 32 7.54 3.48 4.61
C SER A 32 8.36 3.22 3.33
N PRO A 33 8.71 4.25 2.54
CA PRO A 33 9.48 4.06 1.31
C PRO A 33 10.93 3.60 1.51
N SER A 34 11.52 3.78 2.69
CA SER A 34 12.87 3.35 3.09
C SER A 34 13.95 3.51 2.01
N ALA A 35 14.36 4.75 1.74
CA ALA A 35 15.36 5.07 0.72
C ALA A 35 16.76 4.55 1.09
N GLN A 36 17.38 3.81 0.17
CA GLN A 36 18.77 3.36 0.28
C GLN A 36 19.71 4.38 -0.35
N THR A 37 20.79 4.73 0.36
CA THR A 37 21.72 5.79 -0.08
C THR A 37 23.15 5.29 -0.16
N THR A 38 23.89 5.82 -1.13
CA THR A 38 25.34 5.68 -1.22
C THR A 38 26.00 7.05 -1.11
N SER A 39 27.18 7.08 -0.50
CA SER A 39 27.96 8.31 -0.29
C SER A 39 29.39 8.10 -0.75
N LYS A 40 29.90 9.02 -1.56
CA LYS A 40 31.30 9.03 -2.01
C LYS A 40 31.91 10.40 -1.80
N ARG A 41 33.13 10.43 -1.28
CA ARG A 41 33.92 11.67 -1.13
C ARG A 41 35.29 11.47 -1.75
N TYR A 42 35.61 12.29 -2.76
CA TYR A 42 36.94 12.29 -3.37
C TYR A 42 37.93 13.11 -2.53
N ILE A 43 39.22 12.78 -2.61
CA ILE A 43 40.29 13.32 -1.76
C ILE A 43 40.41 14.84 -1.88
N ASN A 44 40.07 15.39 -3.05
CA ASN A 44 40.08 16.82 -3.34
C ASN A 44 38.72 17.53 -3.08
N GLN A 45 37.75 16.85 -2.47
CA GLN A 45 36.45 17.42 -2.13
C GLN A 45 36.25 17.48 -0.61
N SER A 46 35.88 18.67 -0.13
CA SER A 46 35.55 18.89 1.28
C SER A 46 34.22 18.24 1.68
N SER A 47 33.30 18.02 0.72
CA SER A 47 31.96 17.48 0.94
C SER A 47 31.75 16.16 0.19
N ALA A 48 30.96 15.25 0.78
CA ALA A 48 30.59 13.99 0.14
C ALA A 48 29.39 14.18 -0.80
N SER A 49 29.41 13.52 -1.97
CA SER A 49 28.25 13.39 -2.84
C SER A 49 27.43 12.19 -2.42
N GLN A 50 26.12 12.40 -2.22
CA GLN A 50 25.17 11.35 -1.86
C GLN A 50 24.22 11.08 -3.04
N SER A 51 23.79 9.84 -3.20
CA SER A 51 22.80 9.45 -4.22
C SER A 51 21.90 8.35 -3.67
N ILE A 52 20.62 8.38 -4.06
CA ILE A 52 19.65 7.35 -3.72
C ILE A 52 19.84 6.19 -4.71
N THR A 53 20.03 4.98 -4.20
CA THR A 53 20.30 3.78 -5.01
C THR A 53 19.09 2.89 -5.18
N GLY A 54 18.08 3.04 -4.32
CA GLY A 54 16.85 2.25 -4.35
C GLY A 54 15.92 2.60 -3.20
N TYR A 55 14.79 1.91 -3.13
CA TYR A 55 13.78 2.04 -2.08
C TYR A 55 13.39 0.64 -1.61
N GLU A 56 13.40 0.40 -0.30
CA GLU A 56 12.91 -0.83 0.32
C GLU A 56 11.53 -0.58 0.90
N TRP A 57 10.56 -0.43 0.01
CA TRP A 57 9.21 -0.05 0.39
C TRP A 57 8.57 -1.10 1.31
N THR A 58 8.04 -0.64 2.44
CA THR A 58 7.18 -1.45 3.32
C THR A 58 5.93 -0.66 3.68
N SER A 59 4.87 -1.37 4.06
CA SER A 59 3.72 -0.76 4.70
C SER A 59 3.26 -1.57 5.90
N ASP A 60 3.49 -1.03 7.09
CA ASP A 60 3.11 -1.66 8.35
C ASP A 60 1.62 -1.50 8.58
N TYR A 61 0.96 -2.54 9.09
CA TYR A 61 -0.46 -2.54 9.38
C TYR A 61 -0.77 -3.13 10.75
N THR A 62 -1.83 -2.58 11.36
CA THR A 62 -2.45 -3.12 12.57
C THR A 62 -3.94 -3.22 12.29
N ALA A 63 -4.51 -4.40 12.52
CA ALA A 63 -5.92 -4.64 12.30
C ALA A 63 -6.55 -5.53 13.39
N ASP A 64 -7.84 -5.34 13.62
CA ASP A 64 -8.67 -6.22 14.44
C ASP A 64 -9.20 -7.37 13.60
N GLN A 65 -9.22 -8.60 14.14
CA GLN A 65 -9.71 -9.78 13.43
C GLN A 65 -11.22 -9.73 13.26
N ILE A 66 -11.67 -9.05 12.22
CA ILE A 66 -13.09 -8.96 11.83
C ILE A 66 -13.37 -10.01 10.75
N ASN A 67 -14.11 -11.07 11.10
CA ASN A 67 -14.47 -12.15 10.17
C ASN A 67 -15.27 -11.69 8.93
N SER A 68 -15.97 -10.57 9.01
CA SER A 68 -16.72 -10.01 7.89
C SER A 68 -15.83 -9.40 6.80
N GLU A 69 -14.57 -9.12 7.13
CA GLU A 69 -13.61 -8.46 6.23
C GLU A 69 -12.67 -9.50 5.60
N LYS A 70 -12.91 -9.81 4.33
CA LYS A 70 -12.15 -10.84 3.59
C LYS A 70 -10.64 -10.56 3.53
N ALA A 71 -10.24 -9.28 3.52
CA ALA A 71 -8.82 -8.92 3.54
C ALA A 71 -8.14 -9.34 4.84
N ILE A 72 -8.83 -9.17 5.97
CA ILE A 72 -8.32 -9.54 7.29
C ILE A 72 -8.29 -11.06 7.43
N GLU A 73 -9.34 -11.75 6.95
CA GLU A 73 -9.37 -13.21 6.89
C GLU A 73 -8.21 -13.78 6.06
N TYR A 74 -7.92 -13.21 4.90
CA TYR A 74 -6.82 -13.64 4.03
C TYR A 74 -5.45 -13.45 4.69
N ILE A 75 -5.20 -12.28 5.31
CA ILE A 75 -3.98 -12.01 6.06
C ILE A 75 -3.83 -12.99 7.24
N ARG A 76 -4.92 -13.22 7.97
CA ARG A 76 -4.96 -14.17 9.08
C ARG A 76 -4.63 -15.59 8.61
N GLU A 77 -5.23 -16.05 7.52
CA GLU A 77 -4.97 -17.38 6.96
C GLU A 77 -3.49 -17.56 6.57
N ILE A 78 -2.87 -16.52 6.01
CA ILE A 78 -1.43 -16.53 5.70
C ILE A 78 -0.59 -16.75 6.97
N GLY A 79 -0.88 -16.02 8.05
CA GLY A 79 -0.15 -16.14 9.30
C GLY A 79 -0.44 -17.45 10.06
N GLU A 80 -1.71 -17.85 10.17
CA GLU A 80 -2.13 -19.06 10.88
C GLU A 80 -1.62 -20.33 10.19
N MET A 81 -1.69 -20.38 8.86
CA MET A 81 -1.22 -21.52 8.07
C MET A 81 0.27 -21.42 7.75
N GLN A 82 0.95 -20.35 8.19
CA GLN A 82 2.36 -20.05 7.88
C GLN A 82 2.67 -20.25 6.40
N LYS A 83 1.82 -19.67 5.54
CA LYS A 83 2.00 -19.73 4.08
C LYS A 83 3.33 -19.06 3.70
N THR A 84 3.93 -19.50 2.60
CA THR A 84 5.24 -19.00 2.18
C THR A 84 5.32 -18.80 0.67
N GLY A 85 6.26 -17.98 0.24
CA GLY A 85 6.52 -17.73 -1.18
C GLY A 85 5.28 -17.13 -1.88
N PRO A 86 4.88 -17.65 -3.05
CA PRO A 86 3.86 -17.04 -3.89
C PRO A 86 2.48 -16.97 -3.20
N ASP A 87 2.22 -17.82 -2.21
CA ASP A 87 0.95 -17.81 -1.45
C ASP A 87 0.81 -16.60 -0.51
N THR A 88 1.92 -15.88 -0.27
CA THR A 88 1.95 -14.63 0.51
C THR A 88 1.95 -13.39 -0.37
N GLU A 89 2.06 -13.57 -1.69
CA GLU A 89 2.16 -12.46 -2.64
C GLU A 89 0.76 -12.01 -3.07
N ALA A 90 0.51 -10.71 -3.00
CA ALA A 90 -0.75 -10.10 -3.42
C ALA A 90 -0.51 -8.76 -4.10
N ASP A 91 -1.44 -8.34 -4.94
CA ASP A 91 -1.42 -7.00 -5.52
C ASP A 91 -2.02 -5.99 -4.54
N TYR A 92 -1.22 -4.99 -4.19
CA TYR A 92 -1.59 -3.90 -3.31
C TYR A 92 -1.80 -2.60 -4.09
N LEU A 93 -2.89 -1.90 -3.82
CA LEU A 93 -3.23 -0.64 -4.48
C LEU A 93 -3.36 0.48 -3.48
N ILE A 94 -2.68 1.59 -3.77
CA ILE A 94 -2.79 2.84 -3.03
C ILE A 94 -3.49 3.86 -3.92
N VAL A 95 -4.70 4.25 -3.55
CA VAL A 95 -5.57 5.13 -4.34
C VAL A 95 -5.66 6.52 -3.69
N ASP A 96 -5.25 7.53 -4.43
CA ASP A 96 -5.31 8.96 -4.04
C ASP A 96 -6.68 9.54 -4.43
N LEU A 97 -7.67 9.55 -3.51
CA LEU A 97 -9.04 10.02 -3.79
C LEU A 97 -9.15 11.54 -4.06
N ASP A 98 -8.09 12.31 -3.80
CA ASP A 98 -7.99 13.73 -4.14
C ASP A 98 -7.47 13.98 -5.56
N LYS A 99 -7.05 12.93 -6.29
CA LYS A 99 -6.53 13.03 -7.66
C LYS A 99 -7.48 12.32 -8.64
N PRO A 100 -8.59 12.96 -9.03
CA PRO A 100 -9.52 12.37 -9.99
C PRO A 100 -8.86 12.20 -11.37
N ALA A 101 -9.12 11.06 -11.98
CA ALA A 101 -8.77 10.79 -13.37
C ALA A 101 -9.81 11.38 -14.33
N SER A 102 -9.54 11.33 -15.64
CA SER A 102 -10.49 11.79 -16.67
C SER A 102 -11.83 11.08 -16.60
N THR A 103 -11.83 9.80 -16.21
CA THR A 103 -13.05 8.99 -16.00
C THR A 103 -13.67 9.30 -14.64
N GLU A 104 -14.97 9.58 -14.62
CA GLU A 104 -15.72 9.81 -13.39
C GLU A 104 -15.69 8.58 -12.48
N GLY A 105 -15.54 8.78 -11.16
CA GLY A 105 -15.39 7.69 -10.18
C GLY A 105 -14.01 7.00 -10.18
N SER A 106 -13.09 7.45 -11.04
CA SER A 106 -11.72 6.94 -11.13
C SER A 106 -10.69 7.92 -10.57
N TYR A 107 -9.65 7.38 -9.95
CA TYR A 107 -8.63 8.16 -9.25
C TYR A 107 -7.23 7.64 -9.56
N ARG A 108 -6.20 8.47 -9.30
CA ARG A 108 -4.81 8.03 -9.38
C ARG A 108 -4.55 6.90 -8.40
N ALA A 109 -3.92 5.84 -8.86
CA ALA A 109 -3.53 4.70 -8.04
C ALA A 109 -2.10 4.26 -8.31
N ARG A 110 -1.46 3.68 -7.29
CA ARG A 110 -0.18 2.98 -7.40
C ARG A 110 -0.39 1.52 -7.09
N LYS A 111 -0.06 0.64 -8.04
CA LYS A 111 -0.06 -0.81 -7.86
C LYS A 111 1.33 -1.27 -7.46
N ILE A 112 1.44 -2.01 -6.36
CA ILE A 112 2.69 -2.55 -5.85
C ILE A 112 2.42 -4.03 -5.61
N LYS A 113 3.25 -4.92 -6.15
CA LYS A 113 3.19 -6.32 -5.76
C LYS A 113 3.85 -6.45 -4.39
N VAL A 114 3.15 -6.99 -3.40
CA VAL A 114 3.62 -7.09 -2.02
C VAL A 114 3.63 -8.53 -1.53
N ALA A 115 4.54 -8.84 -0.61
CA ALA A 115 4.47 -10.04 0.23
C ALA A 115 3.88 -9.64 1.59
N ILE A 116 2.90 -10.41 2.05
CA ILE A 116 2.24 -10.19 3.34
C ILE A 116 3.05 -10.89 4.43
N SER A 117 3.72 -10.12 5.28
CA SER A 117 4.39 -10.61 6.48
C SER A 117 3.46 -10.41 7.68
N VAL A 118 3.13 -11.49 8.38
CA VAL A 118 2.35 -11.44 9.63
C VAL A 118 3.31 -11.61 10.79
N ASP A 119 3.35 -10.62 11.69
CA ASP A 119 4.33 -10.58 12.79
C ASP A 119 3.75 -11.18 14.08
N SER A 120 2.56 -10.73 14.49
CA SER A 120 1.91 -11.23 15.70
C SER A 120 0.39 -11.20 15.64
N PHE A 121 -0.22 -12.11 16.40
CA PHE A 121 -1.65 -12.09 16.72
C PHE A 121 -1.79 -11.58 18.14
N GLU A 122 -2.00 -10.28 18.28
CA GLU A 122 -2.02 -9.61 19.57
C GLU A 122 -3.41 -9.61 20.19
N ASN A 123 -3.47 -9.31 21.48
CA ASN A 123 -4.73 -8.97 22.13
C ASN A 123 -4.87 -7.45 22.11
N ASN A 124 -5.81 -6.94 21.31
CA ASN A 124 -6.14 -5.53 21.24
C ASN A 124 -7.40 -5.27 22.09
N ASP A 125 -7.21 -4.92 23.36
CA ASP A 125 -8.28 -4.54 24.30
C ASP A 125 -9.41 -5.59 24.48
N GLY A 126 -9.06 -6.88 24.41
CA GLY A 126 -10.00 -8.00 24.54
C GLY A 126 -10.38 -8.64 23.20
N ASP A 127 -10.09 -7.97 22.09
CA ASP A 127 -10.27 -8.49 20.74
C ASP A 127 -8.97 -9.10 20.19
N LEU A 128 -9.10 -10.07 19.29
CA LEU A 128 -7.95 -10.65 18.61
C LEU A 128 -7.48 -9.66 17.54
N GLY A 129 -6.26 -9.15 17.66
CA GLY A 129 -5.59 -8.32 16.67
C GLY A 129 -4.68 -9.13 15.74
N VAL A 130 -4.25 -8.48 14.67
CA VAL A 130 -3.18 -8.94 13.77
C VAL A 130 -2.32 -7.75 13.39
N THR A 131 -1.02 -7.92 13.54
CA THR A 131 -0.01 -6.94 13.11
C THR A 131 0.88 -7.57 12.05
N GLY A 132 1.42 -6.73 11.18
CA GLY A 132 2.29 -7.19 10.12
C GLY A 132 2.79 -6.06 9.24
N SER A 133 3.47 -6.44 8.17
CA SER A 133 3.98 -5.52 7.16
C SER A 133 3.74 -6.07 5.76
N PHE A 134 3.31 -5.20 4.84
CA PHE A 134 3.37 -5.46 3.41
C PHE A 134 4.78 -5.12 2.91
N LEU A 135 5.50 -6.10 2.38
CA LEU A 135 6.85 -5.95 1.86
C LEU A 135 6.80 -5.78 0.34
N GLY A 136 7.35 -4.69 -0.20
CA GLY A 136 7.35 -4.45 -1.65
C GLY A 136 8.23 -5.46 -2.40
N ILE A 137 7.64 -6.17 -3.37
CA ILE A 137 8.33 -7.11 -4.26
C ILE A 137 8.70 -6.44 -5.59
N SER A 138 7.86 -5.51 -6.07
CA SER A 138 8.04 -4.84 -7.35
C SER A 138 8.05 -3.32 -7.22
N ASP A 139 8.56 -2.66 -8.27
CA ASP A 139 8.39 -1.22 -8.42
C ASP A 139 6.90 -0.84 -8.49
N PRO A 140 6.53 0.35 -7.99
CA PRO A 140 5.16 0.84 -8.06
C PRO A 140 4.78 1.19 -9.51
N VAL A 141 3.69 0.60 -10.00
CA VAL A 141 3.08 0.92 -11.29
C VAL A 141 2.02 1.99 -11.09
N GLU A 142 2.19 3.14 -11.73
CA GLU A 142 1.19 4.20 -11.72
C GLU A 142 0.04 3.87 -12.67
N GLY A 143 -1.19 4.07 -12.19
CA GLY A 143 -2.39 3.82 -12.96
C GLY A 143 -3.61 4.57 -12.47
N THR A 144 -4.75 4.17 -13.01
CA THR A 144 -6.07 4.69 -12.71
C THR A 144 -6.90 3.58 -12.08
N PHE A 145 -7.53 3.84 -10.93
CA PHE A 145 -8.40 2.90 -10.24
C PHE A 145 -9.83 3.43 -10.17
N ASP A 146 -10.76 2.61 -10.63
CA ASP A 146 -12.20 2.85 -10.51
C ASP A 146 -12.72 2.24 -9.21
N THR A 147 -13.17 3.11 -8.31
CA THR A 147 -13.69 2.73 -6.98
C THR A 147 -15.04 2.00 -7.03
N THR A 148 -15.78 2.14 -8.14
CA THR A 148 -17.09 1.51 -8.35
C THR A 148 -16.94 0.12 -8.93
N THR A 149 -16.12 -0.03 -9.96
CA THR A 149 -15.88 -1.33 -10.61
C THR A 149 -14.75 -2.13 -9.98
N LYS A 150 -13.98 -1.52 -9.06
CA LYS A 150 -12.78 -2.08 -8.42
C LYS A 150 -11.74 -2.55 -9.45
N LYS A 151 -11.55 -1.79 -10.52
CA LYS A 151 -10.63 -2.13 -11.61
C LYS A 151 -9.46 -1.16 -11.67
N PHE A 152 -8.26 -1.71 -11.75
CA PHE A 152 -7.03 -0.98 -12.01
C PHE A 152 -6.67 -1.02 -13.49
N THR A 153 -6.31 0.12 -14.06
CA THR A 153 -5.77 0.26 -15.42
C THR A 153 -4.43 0.94 -15.35
N GLU A 154 -3.42 0.41 -16.05
CA GLU A 154 -2.10 1.04 -16.10
C GLU A 154 -2.16 2.39 -16.83
N GLY A 155 -1.39 3.36 -16.35
CA GLY A 155 -1.42 4.73 -16.85
C GLY A 155 -2.44 5.62 -16.12
N PHE A 156 -2.02 6.84 -15.83
CA PHE A 156 -2.85 7.86 -15.21
C PHE A 156 -3.07 9.02 -16.18
N THR A 157 -4.33 9.29 -16.52
CA THR A 157 -4.71 10.51 -17.23
C THR A 157 -5.47 11.40 -16.27
N PRO A 158 -4.91 12.56 -15.87
CA PRO A 158 -5.59 13.46 -14.95
C PRO A 158 -6.87 14.00 -15.57
N LYS A 159 -7.87 14.31 -14.73
CA LYS A 159 -9.02 15.08 -15.20
C LYS A 159 -8.51 16.45 -15.64
N THR A 160 -8.55 16.73 -16.93
CA THR A 160 -8.20 18.06 -17.44
C THR A 160 -9.17 19.04 -16.79
N ALA A 161 -8.66 19.97 -15.98
CA ALA A 161 -9.44 21.11 -15.57
C ALA A 161 -9.78 21.87 -16.84
N GLN A 162 -11.04 21.84 -17.26
CA GLN A 162 -11.50 22.86 -18.19
C GLN A 162 -11.38 24.18 -17.45
N GLU A 163 -10.42 24.99 -17.84
CA GLU A 163 -10.41 26.42 -17.54
C GLU A 163 -11.75 26.98 -18.02
N GLY A 164 -12.56 27.42 -17.07
CA GLY A 164 -13.83 28.12 -17.26
C GLY A 164 -13.99 29.15 -16.17
#